data_AF-A0A4Y2D0X1-F1
#
_entry.id   AF-A0A4Y2D0X1-F1
#
_cell.length_a   1.000
_cell.length_b   1.000
_cell.length_c   1.000
_cell.angle_alpha   90.00
_cell.angle_beta   90.00
_cell.angle_gamma   90.00
#
_symmetry.space_group_name_H-M   'P 1'
#
loop_
_entity.id
_entity.type
_entity.pdbx_description
1 polymer ?
#
loop_
_entity_poly.entity_id
_entity_poly.type
_entity_poly.pdbx_seq_one_letter_code
_entity_poly.pdbx_strand_id
1 'polypeptide(L)'
;MALRGQERRAEETEEQRNSRLAVMTQRGQERRAEETDEQRNNRLAVMAQCGQMRRAEETEEQTYSRLSAMLQHARERRLNIIEGQNHHQIQTFYAARTVLN
;
A
#
# COMPACT_ATOMS: atom_id res chain seq x y z
N MET A 1 -15.69 28.36 8.18
CA MET A 1 -15.27 27.78 6.88
C MET A 1 -15.09 26.25 6.93
N ALA A 2 -14.59 25.66 8.02
CA ALA A 2 -14.40 24.21 8.13
C ALA A 2 -15.70 23.38 8.02
N LEU A 3 -16.80 23.86 8.62
CA LEU A 3 -18.11 23.18 8.62
C LEU A 3 -18.71 23.03 7.21
N ARG A 4 -18.75 24.12 6.42
CA ARG A 4 -19.20 24.09 5.00
C ARG A 4 -18.38 23.16 4.10
N GLY A 5 -17.14 22.86 4.48
CA GLY A 5 -16.30 21.91 3.75
C GLY A 5 -16.55 20.46 4.15
N GLN A 6 -17.05 20.20 5.36
CA GLN A 6 -17.43 18.86 5.81
C GLN A 6 -18.82 18.48 5.29
N GLU A 7 -19.77 19.42 5.35
CA GLU A 7 -21.13 19.25 4.84
C GLU A 7 -21.14 18.89 3.34
N ARG A 8 -20.42 19.66 2.52
CA ARG A 8 -20.22 19.33 1.09
C ARG A 8 -19.56 17.98 0.84
N ARG A 9 -18.74 17.46 1.77
CA ARG A 9 -18.10 16.14 1.66
C ARG A 9 -19.01 15.00 2.11
N ALA A 10 -19.97 15.29 2.99
CA ALA A 10 -20.97 14.32 3.43
C ALA A 10 -22.04 14.09 2.35
N GLU A 11 -22.31 15.11 1.54
CA GLU A 11 -23.27 15.07 0.42
C GLU A 11 -22.66 14.58 -0.91
N GLU A 12 -21.36 14.29 -0.95
CA GLU A 12 -20.70 13.78 -2.16
C GLU A 12 -21.24 12.40 -2.55
N THR A 13 -21.55 12.25 -3.83
CA THR A 13 -21.71 10.91 -4.44
C THR A 13 -20.38 10.17 -4.46
N GLU A 14 -20.42 8.85 -4.54
CA GLU A 14 -19.22 8.01 -4.59
C GLU A 14 -18.30 8.37 -5.78
N GLU A 15 -18.88 8.70 -6.94
CA GLU A 15 -18.12 9.15 -8.12
C GLU A 15 -17.42 10.49 -7.88
N GLN A 16 -18.10 11.47 -7.28
CA GLN A 16 -17.52 12.78 -6.96
C GLN A 16 -16.41 12.63 -5.90
N ARG A 17 -16.63 11.79 -4.89
CA ARG A 17 -15.62 11.48 -3.87
C ARG A 17 -14.40 10.82 -4.49
N ASN A 18 -14.58 9.83 -5.35
CA ASN A 18 -13.49 9.13 -6.02
C ASN A 18 -12.72 10.05 -6.96
N SER A 19 -13.40 10.90 -7.73
CA SER A 19 -12.75 11.93 -8.55
C SER A 19 -11.91 12.90 -7.70
N ARG A 20 -12.47 13.42 -6.59
CA ARG A 20 -11.74 14.30 -5.68
C ARG A 20 -10.52 13.61 -5.05
N LEU A 21 -10.66 12.36 -4.60
CA LEU A 21 -9.56 11.59 -4.02
C LEU A 21 -8.48 11.26 -5.06
N ALA A 22 -8.86 11.01 -6.32
CA ALA A 22 -7.91 10.80 -7.41
C ALA A 22 -7.06 12.05 -7.65
N VAL A 23 -7.68 13.23 -7.73
CA VAL A 23 -6.96 14.52 -7.88
C VAL A 23 -6.03 14.78 -6.69
N MET A 24 -6.48 14.51 -5.46
CA MET A 24 -5.64 14.65 -4.26
C MET A 24 -4.45 13.68 -4.27
N THR A 25 -4.67 12.45 -4.71
CA THR A 25 -3.62 11.43 -4.85
C THR A 25 -2.60 11.87 -5.88
N GLN A 26 -3.04 12.34 -7.06
CA GLN A 26 -2.17 12.82 -8.13
C GLN A 26 -1.27 13.97 -7.66
N ARG A 27 -1.86 15.03 -7.10
CA ARG A 27 -1.08 16.16 -6.54
C ARG A 27 -0.16 15.74 -5.39
N GLY A 28 -0.56 14.71 -4.66
CA GLY A 28 0.30 14.07 -3.67
C GLY A 28 1.55 13.50 -4.32
N GLN A 29 1.39 12.70 -5.37
CA GLN A 29 2.51 12.07 -6.09
C GLN A 29 3.43 13.09 -6.77
N GLU A 30 2.86 14.11 -7.45
CA GLU A 30 3.63 15.20 -8.06
C GLU A 30 4.56 15.87 -7.04
N ARG A 31 4.01 16.23 -5.86
CA ARG A 31 4.82 16.78 -4.77
C ARG A 31 5.90 15.83 -4.25
N ARG A 32 5.66 14.51 -4.23
CA ARG A 32 6.71 13.54 -3.82
C ARG A 32 7.79 13.38 -4.88
N ALA A 33 7.44 13.53 -6.15
CA ALA A 33 8.39 13.43 -7.27
C ALA A 33 9.35 14.63 -7.31
N GLU A 34 8.89 15.79 -6.85
CA GLU A 34 9.66 17.03 -6.78
C GLU A 34 10.47 17.20 -5.47
N GLU A 35 10.37 16.27 -4.52
CA GLU A 35 11.10 16.34 -3.25
C GLU A 35 12.61 16.22 -3.45
N THR A 36 13.36 17.05 -2.72
CA THR A 36 14.80 16.82 -2.53
C THR A 36 15.05 15.64 -1.57
N ASP A 37 16.25 15.07 -1.61
CA ASP A 37 16.63 13.99 -0.69
C ASP A 37 16.46 14.40 0.79
N GLU A 38 16.78 15.65 1.13
CA GLU A 38 16.63 16.17 2.49
C GLU A 38 15.15 16.26 2.91
N GLN A 39 14.28 16.79 2.02
CA GLN A 39 12.84 16.86 2.27
C GLN A 39 12.24 15.45 2.40
N ARG A 40 12.65 14.52 1.53
CA ARG A 40 12.22 13.12 1.56
C ARG A 40 12.65 12.45 2.87
N ASN A 41 13.89 12.63 3.29
CA ASN A 41 14.43 12.05 4.51
C ASN A 41 13.72 12.61 5.75
N ASN A 42 13.48 13.93 5.80
CA ASN A 42 12.71 14.55 6.87
C ASN A 42 11.29 13.97 6.95
N ARG A 43 10.58 13.88 5.82
CA ARG A 43 9.24 13.29 5.76
C ARG A 43 9.24 11.84 6.24
N LEU A 44 10.21 11.03 5.81
CA LEU A 44 10.31 9.63 6.24
C LEU A 44 10.60 9.51 7.74
N ALA A 45 11.46 10.38 8.29
CA ALA A 45 11.74 10.43 9.71
C ALA A 45 10.49 10.77 10.53
N VAL A 46 9.70 11.77 10.10
CA VAL A 46 8.43 12.13 10.74
C VAL A 46 7.45 10.96 10.68
N MET A 47 7.28 10.31 9.51
CA MET A 47 6.40 9.14 9.39
C MET A 47 6.83 7.97 10.29
N ALA A 48 8.14 7.73 10.41
CA ALA A 48 8.68 6.71 11.29
C ALA A 48 8.38 7.03 12.76
N GLN A 49 8.61 8.28 13.19
CA GLN A 49 8.31 8.74 14.55
C GLN A 49 6.82 8.61 14.88
N CYS A 50 5.93 9.09 14.01
CA CYS A 50 4.48 8.93 14.18
C CYS A 50 4.08 7.45 14.22
N GLY A 51 4.73 6.59 13.43
CA GLY A 51 4.52 5.14 13.47
C GLY A 51 4.96 4.49 14.79
N GLN A 52 6.02 5.00 15.43
CA GLN A 52 6.42 4.53 16.76
C GLN A 52 5.46 5.00 17.84
N MET A 53 5.05 6.27 17.80
CA MET A 53 4.09 6.82 18.77
C MET A 53 2.77 6.04 18.75
N ARG A 54 2.20 5.80 17.57
CA ARG A 54 0.98 4.98 17.45
C ARG A 54 1.16 3.57 18.00
N ARG A 55 2.31 2.94 17.78
CA ARG A 55 2.61 1.61 18.32
C ARG A 55 2.79 1.60 19.83
N ALA A 56 3.31 2.68 20.41
CA ALA A 56 3.43 2.81 21.87
C ALA A 56 2.06 2.96 22.54
N GLU A 57 1.06 3.48 21.81
CA GLU A 57 -0.32 3.66 22.26
C GLU A 57 -1.25 2.47 21.88
N GLU A 58 -0.73 1.42 21.23
CA GLU A 58 -1.54 0.25 20.85
C GLU A 58 -2.01 -0.53 22.07
N THR A 59 -3.27 -0.96 22.06
CA THR A 59 -3.75 -1.97 23.00
C THR A 59 -3.20 -3.36 22.65
N GLU A 60 -3.29 -4.31 23.58
CA GLU A 60 -2.89 -5.71 23.32
C GLU A 60 -3.65 -6.33 22.13
N GLU A 61 -4.96 -6.06 22.04
CA GLU A 61 -5.81 -6.54 20.94
C GLU A 61 -5.40 -5.93 19.58
N GLN A 62 -5.11 -4.62 19.55
CA GLN A 62 -4.62 -3.95 18.36
C GLN A 62 -3.25 -4.50 17.93
N THR A 63 -2.37 -4.75 18.91
CA THR A 63 -1.05 -5.36 18.68
C THR A 63 -1.21 -6.76 18.08
N TYR A 64 -2.08 -7.59 18.65
CA TYR A 64 -2.35 -8.94 18.17
C TYR A 64 -2.92 -8.92 16.74
N SER A 65 -3.90 -8.05 16.49
CA SER A 65 -4.51 -7.87 15.17
C SER A 65 -3.48 -7.44 14.11
N ARG A 66 -2.62 -6.46 14.44
CA ARG A 66 -1.55 -5.98 13.56
C ARG A 66 -0.54 -7.10 13.25
N LEU A 67 -0.08 -7.83 14.27
CA LEU A 67 0.88 -8.92 14.09
C LEU A 67 0.29 -10.09 13.29
N SER A 68 -0.98 -10.43 13.53
CA SER A 68 -1.70 -11.45 12.77
C SER A 68 -1.80 -11.07 11.28
N ALA A 69 -2.20 -9.82 10.97
CA ALA A 69 -2.25 -9.33 9.60
C ALA A 69 -0.87 -9.36 8.91
N MET A 70 0.20 -8.98 9.62
CA MET A 70 1.57 -9.08 9.09
C MET A 70 1.97 -10.54 8.78
N LEU A 71 1.60 -11.48 9.64
CA LEU A 71 1.88 -12.90 9.44
C LEU A 71 1.14 -13.45 8.23
N GLN A 72 -0.15 -13.12 8.07
CA GLN A 72 -0.94 -13.53 6.90
C GLN A 72 -0.34 -12.97 5.62
N HIS A 73 -0.03 -11.68 5.58
CA HIS A 73 0.59 -11.05 4.42
C HIS A 73 1.95 -11.69 4.07
N ALA A 74 2.76 -12.06 5.07
CA ALA A 74 4.01 -12.77 4.84
C ALA A 74 3.80 -14.19 4.28
N ARG A 75 2.74 -14.89 4.71
CA ARG A 75 2.35 -16.21 4.18
C ARG A 75 1.89 -16.11 2.73
N GLU A 76 0.98 -15.19 2.42
CA GLU A 76 0.49 -14.94 1.07
C GLU A 76 1.63 -14.62 0.09
N ARG A 77 2.55 -13.75 0.51
CA ARG A 77 3.74 -13.43 -0.30
C ARG A 77 4.60 -14.66 -0.59
N ARG A 78 4.79 -15.55 0.40
CA ARG A 78 5.55 -16.79 0.19
C ARG A 78 4.85 -17.71 -0.80
N LEU A 79 3.53 -17.84 -0.68
CA LEU A 79 2.73 -18.65 -1.61
C LEU A 79 2.82 -18.10 -3.04
N ASN A 80 2.64 -16.79 -3.23
CA ASN A 80 2.73 -16.16 -4.55
C ASN A 80 4.10 -16.38 -5.22
N ILE A 81 5.19 -16.38 -4.45
CA ILE A 81 6.54 -16.67 -4.97
C ILE A 81 6.63 -18.13 -5.45
N ILE A 82 6.14 -19.08 -4.64
CA ILE A 82 6.17 -20.51 -4.97
C ILE A 82 5.29 -20.80 -6.18
N GLU A 83 4.08 -20.23 -6.23
CA GLU A 83 3.17 -20.37 -7.36
C GLU A 83 3.77 -19.80 -8.65
N GLY A 84 4.40 -18.62 -8.57
CA GLY A 84 5.12 -18.04 -9.71
C GLY A 84 6.27 -18.91 -10.19
N GLN A 85 7.05 -19.50 -9.27
CA GLN A 85 8.12 -20.44 -9.60
C GLN A 85 7.60 -21.70 -10.29
N ASN A 86 6.53 -22.29 -9.76
CA ASN A 86 5.88 -23.47 -10.35
C ASN A 86 5.33 -23.17 -11.74
N HIS A 87 4.70 -22.02 -11.93
CA HIS A 87 4.17 -21.60 -13.22
C HIS A 87 5.26 -21.45 -14.28
N HIS A 88 6.40 -20.85 -13.92
CA HIS A 88 7.56 -20.73 -14.81
C HIS A 88 8.15 -22.10 -15.17
N GLN A 89 8.30 -23.01 -14.21
CA GLN A 89 8.84 -24.36 -14.46
C GLN A 89 7.97 -25.16 -15.43
N ILE A 90 6.64 -25.11 -15.26
CA ILE A 90 5.69 -25.77 -16.16
C ILE A 90 5.78 -25.18 -17.56
N GLN A 91 5.83 -23.86 -17.71
CA GLN A 91 6.01 -23.21 -19.02
C GLN A 91 7.29 -23.67 -19.71
N THR A 92 8.42 -23.66 -18.99
CA THR A 92 9.72 -24.09 -19.52
C THR A 92 9.69 -25.55 -19.98
N PHE A 93 9.00 -26.43 -19.23
CA PHE A 93 8.84 -27.84 -19.62
C PHE A 93 8.09 -27.98 -20.96
N TYR A 94 6.95 -27.30 -21.12
CA TYR A 94 6.17 -27.38 -22.37
C TYR A 94 6.89 -26.72 -23.55
N ALA A 95 7.58 -25.59 -23.33
CA ALA A 95 8.38 -24.94 -24.37
C ALA A 95 9.55 -25.82 -24.85
N ALA A 96 10.27 -26.47 -23.93
CA ALA A 96 11.34 -27.41 -24.30
C ALA A 96 10.80 -28.61 -25.09
N ARG A 97 9.61 -29.11 -24.73
CA ARG A 97 8.94 -30.22 -25.44
C ARG A 97 8.55 -29.86 -26.88
N THR A 98 8.17 -28.61 -27.14
CA THR A 98 7.81 -28.18 -28.51
C THR A 98 9.03 -28.03 -29.44
N VAL A 99 10.23 -27.85 -28.90
CA VAL A 99 11.47 -27.70 -29.70
C VAL A 99 12.13 -29.04 -30.03
N LEU A 100 11.83 -30.08 -29.26
CA LEU A 100 12.39 -31.44 -29.43
C LEU A 100 11.53 -32.36 -30.34
N ASN A 101 10.43 -31.84 -30.92
CA ASN A 101 9.64 -32.50 -31.96
C ASN A 101 9.85 -31.79 -33.30
#